data_AF-A0A7S3MJT9-F1
#
_entry.id   AF-A0A7S3MJT9-F1
#
_cell.length_a   1.000
_cell.length_b   1.000
_cell.length_c   1.000
_cell.angle_alpha   90.00
_cell.angle_beta   90.00
_cell.angle_gamma   90.00
#
_symmetry.space_group_name_H-M   'P 1'
#
loop_
_entity.id
_entity.type
_entity.pdbx_description
1 polymer ?
#
loop_
_entity_poly.entity_id
_entity_poly.type
_entity_poly.pdbx_seq_one_letter_code
_entity_poly.pdbx_strand_id
1 'polypeptide(L)'
;ICICASCFIGPDVDFGNGPRLFIDNFADSNDVLLEFKDYFEDEDMLKCWHNYGYDRHILFNHGIDCRGFGGDTMHMARLADPSRPPNQYALAILSDILLDEIEERKQDIILHHKSTGDEKVIQTINCYEQHCQKTKKVNIVQTFGFYKMLSDGTQGKVLMFPDIEEMHTNPKYIEKWVEYSCFDAEITYFLRDTLAKQLLQLKTEEEGMLDNLSLYGKYWLPFGELLTDMERVGIAVDRDYLRSLQLRAMK
;
A
#
# COMPACT_ATOMS: atom_id res chain seq x y z
N ILE A 1 6.39 -15.16 -3.14
CA ILE A 1 5.79 -15.60 -1.86
C ILE A 1 5.31 -14.35 -1.13
N CYS A 2 4.12 -14.41 -0.54
CA CYS A 2 3.54 -13.35 0.30
C CYS A 2 3.70 -13.84 1.73
N ILE A 3 4.51 -13.15 2.52
CA ILE A 3 4.79 -13.57 3.90
C ILE A 3 3.75 -13.05 4.89
N CYS A 4 3.08 -11.95 4.56
CA CYS A 4 2.02 -11.35 5.33
C CYS A 4 1.25 -10.32 4.49
N ALA A 5 0.04 -9.99 4.91
CA ALA A 5 -0.73 -8.85 4.43
C ALA A 5 -1.14 -7.96 5.60
N SER A 6 -1.39 -6.68 5.35
CA SER A 6 -1.94 -5.76 6.34
C SER A 6 -3.15 -5.03 5.77
N CYS A 7 -4.13 -4.74 6.63
CA CYS A 7 -5.34 -4.04 6.24
C CYS A 7 -5.68 -2.97 7.26
N PHE A 8 -6.24 -1.87 6.77
CA PHE A 8 -6.84 -0.80 7.55
C PHE A 8 -8.08 -0.35 6.79
N ILE A 9 -9.25 -0.52 7.38
CA ILE A 9 -10.53 -0.23 6.69
C ILE A 9 -11.20 1.06 7.17
N GLY A 10 -10.72 1.64 8.27
CA GLY A 10 -11.22 2.89 8.83
C GLY A 10 -10.93 3.00 10.32
N PRO A 11 -10.80 4.23 10.87
CA PRO A 11 -10.54 4.44 12.30
C PRO A 11 -11.76 4.11 13.19
N ASP A 12 -12.94 3.95 12.59
CA ASP A 12 -14.22 3.60 13.22
C ASP A 12 -14.47 2.09 13.31
N VAL A 13 -13.55 1.27 12.83
CA VAL A 13 -13.63 -0.20 12.90
C VAL A 13 -12.76 -0.74 14.03
N ASP A 14 -13.26 -1.75 14.73
CA ASP A 14 -12.51 -2.51 15.73
C ASP A 14 -12.54 -4.00 15.40
N PHE A 15 -11.37 -4.58 15.11
CA PHE A 15 -11.19 -6.03 14.94
C PHE A 15 -11.03 -6.78 16.28
N GLY A 16 -11.23 -6.09 17.41
CA GLY A 16 -11.09 -6.60 18.78
C GLY A 16 -9.82 -6.08 19.48
N ASN A 17 -8.87 -5.53 18.72
CA ASN A 17 -7.66 -4.89 19.20
C ASN A 17 -7.31 -3.61 18.41
N GLY A 18 -8.32 -2.99 17.78
CA GLY A 18 -8.20 -1.78 16.98
C GLY A 18 -8.45 -2.00 15.47
N PRO A 19 -8.25 -0.94 14.67
CA PRO A 19 -8.62 -0.91 13.24
C PRO A 19 -7.59 -1.52 12.29
N ARG A 20 -6.43 -1.96 12.81
CA ARG A 20 -5.33 -2.51 12.01
C ARG A 20 -5.36 -4.02 12.07
N LEU A 21 -5.36 -4.66 10.92
CA LEU A 21 -5.24 -6.11 10.80
C LEU A 21 -3.86 -6.46 10.23
N PHE A 22 -3.19 -7.41 10.86
CA PHE A 22 -1.98 -8.05 10.34
C PHE A 22 -2.27 -9.53 10.12
N ILE A 23 -2.14 -9.98 8.88
CA ILE A 23 -2.39 -11.35 8.43
C ILE A 23 -1.03 -12.00 8.20
N ASP A 24 -0.62 -12.86 9.12
CA ASP A 24 0.57 -13.71 8.94
C ASP A 24 0.27 -14.80 7.89
N ASN A 25 1.18 -15.03 6.96
CA ASN A 25 1.10 -16.06 5.93
C ASN A 25 2.45 -16.79 5.75
N PHE A 26 3.27 -16.85 6.81
CA PHE A 26 4.60 -17.44 6.76
C PHE A 26 4.69 -18.71 7.64
N ALA A 27 5.53 -19.66 7.20
CA ALA A 27 5.81 -20.91 7.91
C ALA A 27 4.54 -21.68 8.33
N ASP A 28 4.31 -21.85 9.64
CA ASP A 28 3.17 -22.58 10.17
C ASP A 28 1.82 -21.88 9.89
N SER A 29 1.85 -20.58 9.58
CA SER A 29 0.69 -19.77 9.17
C SER A 29 0.47 -19.77 7.66
N ASN A 30 1.13 -20.65 6.90
CA ASN A 30 0.94 -20.73 5.46
C ASN A 30 -0.54 -20.93 5.12
N ASP A 31 -0.99 -20.27 4.06
CA ASP A 31 -2.37 -20.28 3.55
C ASP A 31 -3.41 -19.55 4.42
N VAL A 32 -3.06 -18.96 5.56
CA VAL A 32 -3.99 -18.10 6.34
C VAL A 32 -4.51 -16.94 5.48
N LEU A 33 -3.73 -16.46 4.52
CA LEU A 33 -4.18 -15.46 3.56
C LEU A 33 -5.40 -15.92 2.73
N LEU A 34 -5.57 -17.23 2.50
CA LEU A 34 -6.71 -17.79 1.76
C LEU A 34 -8.03 -17.69 2.52
N GLU A 35 -8.01 -17.59 3.85
CA GLU A 35 -9.22 -17.36 4.66
C GLU A 35 -9.88 -16.01 4.34
N PHE A 36 -9.13 -15.10 3.73
CA PHE A 36 -9.60 -13.77 3.29
C PHE A 36 -9.92 -13.73 1.78
N LYS A 37 -9.89 -14.87 1.09
CA LYS A 37 -10.11 -14.95 -0.36
C LYS A 37 -11.45 -14.33 -0.76
N ASP A 38 -12.53 -14.66 -0.05
CA ASP A 38 -13.86 -14.09 -0.32
C ASP A 38 -13.84 -12.57 -0.23
N TYR A 39 -13.17 -12.00 0.78
CA TYR A 39 -13.01 -10.56 0.89
C TYR A 39 -12.21 -9.98 -0.28
N PHE A 40 -11.07 -10.59 -0.64
CA PHE A 40 -10.22 -10.09 -1.71
C PHE A 40 -10.86 -10.18 -3.09
N GLU A 41 -11.65 -11.22 -3.36
CA GLU A 41 -12.29 -11.47 -4.67
C GLU A 41 -13.66 -10.81 -4.81
N ASP A 42 -14.20 -10.23 -3.74
CA ASP A 42 -15.45 -9.45 -3.78
C ASP A 42 -15.26 -8.09 -4.49
N GLU A 43 -16.03 -7.87 -5.55
CA GLU A 43 -16.05 -6.64 -6.36
C GLU A 43 -16.72 -5.46 -5.67
N ASP A 44 -17.68 -5.71 -4.77
CA ASP A 44 -18.41 -4.69 -4.03
C ASP A 44 -17.58 -4.13 -2.86
N MET A 45 -16.62 -4.92 -2.36
CA MET A 45 -15.68 -4.53 -1.32
C MET A 45 -14.51 -3.75 -1.92
N LEU A 46 -14.66 -2.42 -2.05
CA LEU A 46 -13.61 -1.58 -2.62
C LEU A 46 -12.36 -1.48 -1.72
N LYS A 47 -11.18 -1.73 -2.30
CA LYS A 47 -9.86 -1.66 -1.65
C LYS A 47 -8.97 -0.62 -2.30
N CYS A 48 -8.22 0.13 -1.50
CA CYS A 48 -7.20 1.04 -1.99
C CYS A 48 -5.78 0.49 -1.78
N TRP A 49 -4.88 0.82 -2.70
CA TRP A 49 -3.53 0.27 -2.75
C TRP A 49 -2.49 1.38 -2.97
N HIS A 50 -1.23 1.01 -2.82
CA HIS A 50 -0.10 1.81 -3.27
C HIS A 50 0.79 0.91 -4.12
N ASN A 51 0.65 0.99 -5.45
CA ASN A 51 1.19 0.02 -6.41
C ASN A 51 0.38 -1.28 -6.56
N TYR A 52 -0.92 -1.14 -6.84
CA TYR A 52 -1.90 -2.23 -6.98
C TYR A 52 -1.44 -3.38 -7.88
N GLY A 53 -0.83 -3.08 -9.02
CA GLY A 53 -0.40 -4.10 -9.98
C GLY A 53 0.56 -5.11 -9.34
N TYR A 54 1.52 -4.62 -8.55
CA TYR A 54 2.46 -5.49 -7.82
C TYR A 54 1.73 -6.39 -6.82
N ASP A 55 0.91 -5.81 -5.94
CA ASP A 55 0.21 -6.57 -4.89
C ASP A 55 -0.78 -7.58 -5.50
N ARG A 56 -1.49 -7.20 -6.56
CA ARG A 56 -2.42 -8.09 -7.27
C ARG A 56 -1.72 -9.26 -7.93
N HIS A 57 -0.53 -9.07 -8.53
CA HIS A 57 0.26 -10.19 -9.04
C HIS A 57 0.74 -11.11 -7.90
N ILE A 58 1.13 -10.54 -6.76
CA ILE A 58 1.52 -11.32 -5.58
C ILE A 58 0.35 -12.16 -5.09
N LEU A 59 -0.84 -11.58 -4.90
CA LEU A 59 -2.05 -12.29 -4.48
C LEU A 59 -2.45 -13.38 -5.50
N PHE A 60 -2.37 -13.09 -6.79
CA PHE A 60 -2.70 -14.06 -7.84
C PHE A 60 -1.80 -15.29 -7.82
N ASN A 61 -0.52 -15.13 -7.45
CA ASN A 61 0.40 -16.26 -7.26
C ASN A 61 0.00 -17.19 -6.10
N HIS A 62 -0.86 -16.72 -5.18
CA HIS A 62 -1.49 -17.52 -4.13
C HIS A 62 -2.90 -17.97 -4.49
N GLY A 63 -3.31 -17.83 -5.76
CA GLY A 63 -4.64 -18.22 -6.20
C GLY A 63 -5.75 -17.27 -5.72
N ILE A 64 -5.43 -16.01 -5.39
CA ILE A 64 -6.39 -14.96 -5.06
C ILE A 64 -6.46 -13.96 -6.21
N ASP A 65 -7.56 -13.93 -6.96
CA ASP A 65 -7.79 -12.94 -8.02
C ASP A 65 -8.43 -11.68 -7.44
N CYS A 66 -7.62 -10.85 -6.80
CA CYS A 66 -8.10 -9.65 -6.11
C CYS A 66 -8.95 -8.74 -7.01
N ARG A 67 -10.17 -8.45 -6.55
CA ARG A 67 -11.17 -7.55 -7.15
C ARG A 67 -11.52 -6.39 -6.23
N GLY A 68 -12.48 -5.57 -6.65
CA GLY A 68 -12.92 -4.39 -5.90
C GLY A 68 -11.85 -3.31 -5.90
N PHE A 69 -11.31 -2.96 -7.08
CA PHE A 69 -10.26 -1.94 -7.17
C PHE A 69 -10.85 -0.55 -6.89
N GLY A 70 -10.62 -0.02 -5.69
CA GLY A 70 -11.16 1.26 -5.20
C GLY A 70 -10.22 2.46 -5.31
N GLY A 71 -8.95 2.21 -5.65
CA GLY A 71 -7.97 3.26 -5.90
C GLY A 71 -6.52 2.81 -5.78
N ASP A 72 -5.62 3.45 -6.51
CA ASP A 72 -4.18 3.38 -6.30
C ASP A 72 -3.63 4.78 -6.05
N THR A 73 -3.06 4.99 -4.86
CA THR A 73 -2.50 6.29 -4.46
C THR A 73 -1.37 6.76 -5.37
N MET A 74 -0.59 5.85 -5.98
CA MET A 74 0.41 6.24 -6.98
C MET A 74 -0.22 6.72 -8.28
N HIS A 75 -1.33 6.12 -8.72
CA HIS A 75 -2.08 6.59 -9.90
C HIS A 75 -2.67 7.97 -9.63
N MET A 76 -3.35 8.12 -8.49
CA MET A 76 -3.98 9.38 -8.09
C MET A 76 -2.95 10.50 -7.95
N ALA A 77 -1.79 10.23 -7.34
CA ALA A 77 -0.72 11.21 -7.23
C ALA A 77 -0.10 11.59 -8.58
N ARG A 78 0.04 10.64 -9.52
CA ARG A 78 0.49 10.93 -10.88
C ARG A 78 -0.50 11.80 -11.65
N LEU A 79 -1.79 11.55 -11.48
CA LEU A 79 -2.83 12.38 -12.10
C LEU A 79 -2.89 13.78 -11.47
N ALA A 80 -2.64 13.89 -10.17
CA ALA A 80 -2.61 15.17 -9.46
C ALA A 80 -1.40 16.02 -9.87
N ASP A 81 -0.23 15.40 -9.98
CA ASP A 81 1.00 16.06 -10.43
C ASP A 81 1.90 15.06 -11.19
N PRO A 82 1.86 15.07 -12.53
CA PRO A 82 2.69 14.18 -13.35
C PRO A 82 4.15 14.65 -13.47
N SER A 83 4.49 15.83 -12.95
CA SER A 83 5.84 16.39 -13.05
C SER A 83 6.80 15.87 -11.98
N ARG A 84 6.28 15.15 -10.97
CA ARG A 84 7.11 14.62 -9.89
C ARG A 84 8.12 13.60 -10.43
N PRO A 85 9.37 13.64 -9.94
CA PRO A 85 10.34 12.59 -10.19
C PRO A 85 9.79 11.21 -9.78
N PRO A 86 10.11 10.12 -10.52
CA PRO A 86 9.55 8.79 -10.26
C PRO A 86 9.70 8.29 -8.81
N ASN A 87 10.80 8.65 -8.13
CA ASN A 87 11.04 8.26 -6.74
C ASN A 87 10.14 8.99 -5.73
N GLN A 88 9.56 10.14 -6.07
CA GLN A 88 8.69 10.89 -5.17
C GLN A 88 7.29 10.29 -5.04
N TYR A 89 6.92 9.32 -5.89
CA TYR A 89 5.67 8.58 -5.75
C TYR A 89 5.76 7.44 -4.74
N ALA A 90 6.94 7.11 -4.21
CA ALA A 90 7.08 6.08 -3.18
C ALA A 90 6.34 6.50 -1.91
N LEU A 91 5.59 5.56 -1.29
CA LEU A 91 4.69 5.84 -0.17
C LEU A 91 5.31 6.70 0.92
N ALA A 92 6.55 6.38 1.36
CA ALA A 92 7.23 7.13 2.40
C ALA A 92 7.53 8.59 2.03
N ILE A 93 7.86 8.87 0.76
CA ILE A 93 8.16 10.22 0.29
C ILE A 93 6.86 10.97 0.02
N LEU A 94 5.92 10.33 -0.66
CA LEU A 94 4.64 10.95 -1.00
C LEU A 94 3.83 11.32 0.25
N SER A 95 3.76 10.43 1.24
CA SER A 95 3.10 10.72 2.52
C SER A 95 3.82 11.79 3.33
N ASP A 96 5.14 11.95 3.16
CA ASP A 96 5.90 13.01 3.84
C ASP A 96 5.68 14.37 3.17
N ILE A 97 5.60 14.40 1.84
CA ILE A 97 5.29 15.62 1.08
C ILE A 97 3.89 16.13 1.41
N LEU A 98 2.92 15.23 1.59
CA LEU A 98 1.52 15.55 1.86
C LEU A 98 1.15 15.40 3.34
N LEU A 99 2.13 15.46 4.25
CA LEU A 99 1.92 15.13 5.65
C LEU A 99 0.87 16.02 6.32
N ASP A 100 0.94 17.34 6.08
CA ASP A 100 0.02 18.30 6.68
C ASP A 100 -1.42 18.08 6.17
N GLU A 101 -1.59 17.81 4.87
CA GLU A 101 -2.90 17.54 4.27
C GLU A 101 -3.47 16.19 4.69
N ILE A 102 -2.61 15.19 4.94
CA ILE A 102 -3.00 13.90 5.50
C ILE A 102 -3.48 14.06 6.93
N GLU A 103 -2.77 14.82 7.77
CA GLU A 103 -3.16 15.06 9.15
C GLU A 103 -4.47 15.86 9.24
N GLU A 104 -4.63 16.91 8.43
CA GLU A 104 -5.91 17.62 8.29
C GLU A 104 -7.03 16.63 7.94
N ARG A 105 -6.79 15.78 6.93
CA ARG A 105 -7.83 14.86 6.46
C ARG A 105 -8.17 13.78 7.48
N LYS A 106 -7.18 13.27 8.21
CA LYS A 106 -7.36 12.34 9.32
C LYS A 106 -8.24 12.96 10.41
N GLN A 107 -8.00 14.22 10.78
CA GLN A 107 -8.84 14.93 11.76
C GLN A 107 -10.27 15.14 11.25
N ASP A 108 -10.46 15.51 9.98
CA ASP A 108 -11.79 15.64 9.37
C ASP A 108 -12.60 14.34 9.49
N ILE A 109 -11.97 13.19 9.17
CA ILE A 109 -12.60 11.87 9.23
C ILE A 109 -12.96 11.50 10.68
N ILE A 110 -12.04 11.68 11.61
CA ILE A 110 -12.25 11.42 13.05
C ILE A 110 -13.43 12.25 13.58
N LEU A 111 -13.46 13.55 13.28
CA LEU A 111 -14.53 14.46 13.68
C LEU A 111 -15.87 14.06 13.06
N HIS A 112 -15.88 13.66 11.79
CA HIS A 112 -17.07 13.18 11.10
C HIS A 112 -17.66 11.95 11.83
N HIS A 113 -16.86 10.93 12.13
CA HIS A 113 -17.34 9.75 12.85
C HIS A 113 -17.84 10.09 14.27
N LYS A 114 -17.13 10.94 15.01
CA LYS A 114 -17.57 11.40 16.34
C LYS A 114 -18.90 12.18 16.27
N SER A 115 -19.15 12.91 15.19
CA SER A 115 -20.38 13.68 15.01
C SER A 115 -21.63 12.82 14.79
N THR A 116 -21.49 11.54 14.45
CA THR A 116 -22.62 10.61 14.28
C THR A 116 -23.38 10.38 15.59
N GLY A 117 -22.73 10.58 16.75
CA GLY A 117 -23.32 10.35 18.07
C GLY A 117 -23.46 8.87 18.46
N ASP A 118 -22.98 7.93 17.65
CA ASP A 118 -22.97 6.51 17.99
C ASP A 118 -21.88 6.23 19.05
N GLU A 119 -22.29 5.79 20.23
CA GLU A 119 -21.39 5.53 21.36
C GLU A 119 -20.32 4.48 21.04
N LYS A 120 -20.63 3.45 20.24
CA LYS A 120 -19.68 2.40 19.86
C LYS A 120 -18.64 2.95 18.89
N VAL A 121 -19.07 3.77 17.93
CA VAL A 121 -18.17 4.44 16.98
C VAL A 121 -17.24 5.39 17.74
N ILE A 122 -17.78 6.21 18.65
CA ILE A 122 -16.99 7.14 19.46
C ILE A 122 -15.96 6.38 20.32
N GLN A 123 -16.34 5.27 20.94
CA GLN A 123 -15.42 4.43 21.70
C GLN A 123 -14.30 3.87 20.83
N THR A 124 -14.63 3.40 19.63
CA THR A 124 -13.66 2.85 18.67
C THR A 124 -12.67 3.92 18.21
N ILE A 125 -13.17 5.11 17.87
CA ILE A 125 -12.33 6.25 17.48
C ILE A 125 -11.40 6.67 18.62
N ASN A 126 -11.90 6.73 19.86
CA ASN A 126 -11.07 7.08 21.02
C ASN A 126 -9.96 6.04 21.25
N CYS A 127 -10.26 4.75 21.06
CA CYS A 127 -9.28 3.67 21.11
C CYS A 127 -8.21 3.85 20.01
N TYR A 128 -8.64 4.15 18.78
CA TYR A 128 -7.75 4.44 17.67
C TYR A 128 -6.82 5.63 17.97
N GLU A 129 -7.34 6.77 18.41
CA GLU A 129 -6.53 7.95 18.75
C GLU A 129 -5.51 7.67 19.86
N GLN A 130 -5.89 6.85 20.85
CA GLN A 130 -4.99 6.48 21.94
C GLN A 130 -3.83 5.60 21.47
N HIS A 131 -4.09 4.65 20.58
CA HIS A 131 -3.13 3.60 20.22
C HIS A 131 -2.41 3.82 18.87
N CYS A 132 -2.95 4.64 17.98
CA CYS A 132 -2.42 4.88 16.63
C CYS A 132 -1.89 6.32 16.47
N GLN A 133 -0.84 6.64 17.22
CA GLN A 133 -0.26 8.00 17.30
C GLN A 133 0.76 8.31 16.20
N LYS A 134 1.20 7.31 15.45
CA LYS A 134 2.17 7.49 14.38
C LYS A 134 1.53 8.26 13.23
N THR A 135 2.22 9.25 12.72
CA THR A 135 1.76 10.16 11.65
C THR A 135 2.64 10.08 10.40
N LYS A 136 3.95 9.92 10.61
CA LYS A 136 4.94 9.88 9.54
C LYS A 136 5.38 8.46 9.19
N LYS A 137 5.35 8.14 7.89
CA LYS A 137 6.00 6.93 7.37
C LYS A 137 7.51 7.14 7.32
N VAL A 138 8.21 6.20 7.92
CA VAL A 138 9.66 6.13 7.89
C VAL A 138 10.06 5.07 6.87
N ASN A 139 11.16 5.25 6.13
CA ASN A 139 11.60 4.23 5.16
C ASN A 139 12.08 2.97 5.90
N ILE A 140 11.85 1.78 5.33
CA ILE A 140 12.31 0.49 5.87
C ILE A 140 13.79 0.48 6.25
N VAL A 141 14.62 1.19 5.48
CA VAL A 141 16.05 1.34 5.71
C VAL A 141 16.34 2.05 7.03
N GLN A 142 15.58 3.08 7.35
CA GLN A 142 15.74 3.83 8.60
C GLN A 142 15.16 3.05 9.79
N THR A 143 14.16 2.18 9.55
CA THR A 143 13.52 1.38 10.60
C THR A 143 14.35 0.16 11.00
N PHE A 144 14.95 -0.55 10.03
CA PHE A 144 15.61 -1.84 10.25
C PHE A 144 17.10 -1.83 9.90
N GLY A 145 17.61 -0.78 9.26
CA GLY A 145 19.02 -0.69 8.89
C GLY A 145 19.95 -0.59 10.10
N PHE A 146 21.08 -1.27 10.01
CA PHE A 146 22.11 -1.22 11.05
C PHE A 146 23.51 -1.28 10.44
N TYR A 147 24.47 -0.63 11.10
CA TYR A 147 25.86 -0.68 10.68
C TYR A 147 26.55 -1.92 11.24
N LYS A 148 27.28 -2.65 10.39
CA LYS A 148 28.05 -3.82 10.83
C LYS A 148 29.12 -3.41 11.83
N MET A 149 29.20 -4.11 12.96
CA MET A 149 30.29 -3.93 13.92
C MET A 149 31.60 -4.50 13.36
N LEU A 150 32.68 -3.73 13.48
CA LEU A 150 34.03 -4.19 13.16
C LEU A 150 34.58 -5.07 14.28
N SER A 151 35.65 -5.81 13.99
CA SER A 151 36.31 -6.70 14.96
C SER A 151 36.87 -5.99 16.19
N ASP A 152 37.08 -4.67 16.09
CA ASP A 152 37.53 -3.80 17.17
C ASP A 152 36.37 -3.20 18.01
N GLY A 153 35.12 -3.56 17.72
CA GLY A 153 33.93 -3.07 18.42
C GLY A 153 33.47 -1.68 17.98
N THR A 154 34.06 -1.09 16.93
CA THR A 154 33.58 0.18 16.35
C THR A 154 32.52 -0.06 15.26
N GLN A 155 31.67 0.95 15.00
CA GLN A 155 30.67 0.88 13.93
C GLN A 155 31.36 1.00 12.57
N GLY A 156 31.17 -0.01 11.71
CA GLY A 156 31.60 0.02 10.34
C GLY A 156 30.77 0.97 9.48
N LYS A 157 31.19 1.18 8.22
CA LYS A 157 30.50 2.07 7.26
C LYS A 157 29.48 1.37 6.37
N VAL A 158 29.43 0.03 6.43
CA VAL A 158 28.52 -0.77 5.61
C VAL A 158 27.18 -0.87 6.33
N LEU A 159 26.16 -0.27 5.71
CA LEU A 159 24.78 -0.40 6.14
C LEU A 159 24.27 -1.77 5.71
N MET A 160 23.78 -2.53 6.67
CA MET A 160 23.18 -3.86 6.47
C MET A 160 21.69 -3.80 6.82
N PHE A 161 20.96 -4.77 6.31
CA PHE A 161 19.54 -4.95 6.55
C PHE A 161 19.28 -6.41 6.91
N PRO A 162 18.42 -6.68 7.91
CA PRO A 162 17.88 -8.01 8.09
C PRO A 162 17.07 -8.38 6.85
N ASP A 163 17.12 -9.64 6.45
CA ASP A 163 16.24 -10.14 5.39
C ASP A 163 14.78 -10.14 5.87
N ILE A 164 13.83 -10.17 4.94
CA ILE A 164 12.38 -10.12 5.24
C ILE A 164 11.98 -11.22 6.23
N GLU A 165 12.49 -12.43 6.07
CA GLU A 165 12.23 -13.55 6.98
C GLU A 165 12.76 -13.28 8.40
N GLU A 166 13.93 -12.64 8.52
CA GLU A 166 14.49 -12.28 9.83
C GLU A 166 13.66 -11.18 10.50
N MET A 167 13.20 -10.18 9.74
CA MET A 167 12.29 -9.15 10.26
C MET A 167 10.97 -9.75 10.78
N HIS A 168 10.48 -10.78 10.10
CA HIS A 168 9.20 -11.42 10.37
C HIS A 168 9.25 -12.47 11.50
N THR A 169 10.40 -13.08 11.76
CA THR A 169 10.50 -14.20 12.72
C THR A 169 11.31 -13.88 13.97
N ASN A 170 12.19 -12.87 13.93
CA ASN A 170 13.06 -12.55 15.05
C ASN A 170 12.30 -11.69 16.09
N PRO A 171 12.24 -12.09 17.37
CA PRO A 171 11.61 -11.30 18.44
C PRO A 171 12.15 -9.86 18.56
N LYS A 172 13.37 -9.61 18.10
CA LYS A 172 13.97 -8.28 18.05
C LYS A 172 13.26 -7.33 17.08
N TYR A 173 12.70 -7.86 15.99
CA TYR A 173 12.18 -7.06 14.87
C TYR A 173 10.67 -7.17 14.67
N ILE A 174 10.05 -8.28 15.08
CA ILE A 174 8.67 -8.60 14.72
C ILE A 174 7.65 -7.52 15.12
N GLU A 175 7.75 -6.95 16.32
CA GLU A 175 6.84 -5.89 16.76
C GLU A 175 6.94 -4.66 15.84
N LYS A 176 8.16 -4.26 15.47
CA LYS A 176 8.40 -3.16 14.53
C LYS A 176 7.97 -3.51 13.11
N TRP A 177 8.12 -4.78 12.70
CA TRP A 177 7.67 -5.28 11.40
C TRP A 177 6.15 -5.19 11.26
N VAL A 178 5.42 -5.64 12.28
CA VAL A 178 3.95 -5.55 12.33
C VAL A 178 3.53 -4.08 12.33
N GLU A 179 4.11 -3.24 13.19
CA GLU A 179 3.78 -1.82 13.24
C GLU A 179 4.06 -1.11 11.91
N TYR A 180 5.20 -1.41 11.28
CA TYR A 180 5.58 -0.87 9.98
C TYR A 180 4.55 -1.27 8.91
N SER A 181 4.22 -2.56 8.81
CA SER A 181 3.32 -3.10 7.80
C SER A 181 1.88 -2.59 7.98
N CYS A 182 1.39 -2.53 9.21
CA CYS A 182 0.05 -2.01 9.48
C CYS A 182 -0.03 -0.49 9.25
N PHE A 183 1.03 0.25 9.58
CA PHE A 183 1.06 1.68 9.32
C PHE A 183 1.05 1.99 7.81
N ASP A 184 1.64 1.13 6.98
CA ASP A 184 1.58 1.27 5.53
C ASP A 184 0.15 1.20 4.99
N ALA A 185 -0.68 0.29 5.51
CA ALA A 185 -2.10 0.23 5.15
C ALA A 185 -2.86 1.47 5.63
N GLU A 186 -2.63 1.90 6.89
CA GLU A 186 -3.28 3.09 7.45
C GLU A 186 -2.94 4.37 6.69
N ILE A 187 -1.65 4.64 6.45
CA ILE A 187 -1.24 5.86 5.77
C ILE A 187 -1.72 5.86 4.32
N THR A 188 -1.82 4.68 3.67
CA THR A 188 -2.40 4.55 2.33
C THR A 188 -3.88 4.92 2.31
N TYR A 189 -4.65 4.52 3.32
CA TYR A 189 -6.07 4.90 3.45
C TYR A 189 -6.24 6.43 3.50
N PHE A 190 -5.53 7.11 4.40
CA PHE A 190 -5.64 8.57 4.51
C PHE A 190 -5.06 9.28 3.29
N LEU A 191 -3.95 8.81 2.74
CA LEU A 191 -3.35 9.36 1.52
C LEU A 191 -4.31 9.26 0.33
N ARG A 192 -5.02 8.15 0.17
CA ARG A 192 -6.03 7.97 -0.89
C ARG A 192 -7.10 9.05 -0.78
N ASP A 193 -7.59 9.30 0.43
CA ASP A 193 -8.66 10.27 0.64
C ASP A 193 -8.17 11.72 0.49
N THR A 194 -6.96 12.02 0.95
CA THR A 194 -6.28 13.30 0.69
C THR A 194 -6.11 13.55 -0.81
N LEU A 195 -5.64 12.56 -1.57
CA LEU A 195 -5.49 12.66 -3.02
C LEU A 195 -6.86 12.78 -3.72
N ALA A 196 -7.90 12.11 -3.23
CA ALA A 196 -9.25 12.27 -3.76
C ALA A 196 -9.74 13.73 -3.59
N LYS A 197 -9.53 14.32 -2.41
CA LYS A 197 -9.84 15.74 -2.14
C LYS A 197 -9.06 16.68 -3.08
N GLN A 198 -7.79 16.39 -3.37
CA GLN A 198 -7.00 17.17 -4.34
C GLN A 198 -7.54 17.02 -5.77
N LEU A 199 -7.81 15.80 -6.23
CA LEU A 199 -8.32 15.54 -7.58
C LEU A 199 -9.70 16.19 -7.83
N LEU A 200 -10.56 16.28 -6.81
CA LEU A 200 -11.83 17.02 -6.89
C LEU A 200 -11.67 18.52 -7.15
N GLN A 201 -10.54 19.11 -6.71
CA GLN A 201 -10.24 20.52 -6.90
C GLN A 201 -9.62 20.81 -8.27
N LEU A 202 -9.00 19.82 -8.90
CA LEU A 202 -8.42 19.93 -10.23
C LEU A 202 -9.51 19.79 -11.30
N LYS A 203 -9.90 20.91 -11.91
CA LYS A 203 -10.93 20.95 -12.94
C LYS A 203 -10.44 20.34 -14.26
N THR A 204 -11.36 19.65 -14.92
CA THR A 204 -11.20 19.15 -16.29
C THR A 204 -12.50 19.39 -17.05
N GLU A 205 -12.46 19.31 -18.37
CA GLU A 205 -13.65 19.31 -19.24
C GLU A 205 -13.68 18.07 -20.15
N GLU A 206 -12.75 17.13 -19.92
CA GLU A 206 -12.65 15.89 -20.70
C GLU A 206 -13.97 15.11 -20.64
N GLU A 207 -14.59 14.94 -21.80
CA GLU A 207 -15.91 14.30 -21.94
C GLU A 207 -16.99 14.82 -20.97
N GLY A 208 -16.95 16.11 -20.64
CA GLY A 208 -17.92 16.75 -19.76
C GLY A 208 -17.77 16.39 -18.27
N MET A 209 -16.67 15.77 -17.87
CA MET A 209 -16.33 15.58 -16.46
C MET A 209 -15.98 16.92 -15.81
N LEU A 210 -16.26 17.07 -14.51
CA LEU A 210 -16.07 18.35 -13.79
C LEU A 210 -14.70 18.45 -13.10
N ASP A 211 -14.07 17.32 -12.81
CA ASP A 211 -12.84 17.23 -12.03
C ASP A 211 -12.04 15.96 -12.34
N ASN A 212 -10.77 15.97 -11.94
CA ASN A 212 -9.87 14.86 -12.19
C ASN A 212 -10.22 13.61 -11.35
N LEU A 213 -11.02 13.71 -10.29
CA LEU A 213 -11.46 12.51 -9.56
C LEU A 213 -12.47 11.74 -10.39
N SER A 214 -13.37 12.44 -11.08
CA SER A 214 -14.32 11.87 -12.04
C SER A 214 -13.58 11.21 -13.22
N LEU A 215 -12.55 11.87 -13.76
CA LEU A 215 -11.67 11.31 -14.79
C LEU A 215 -10.94 10.07 -14.29
N TYR A 216 -10.42 10.11 -13.07
CA TYR A 216 -9.76 8.98 -12.44
C TYR A 216 -10.69 7.77 -12.36
N GLY A 217 -11.89 7.95 -11.81
CA GLY A 217 -12.87 6.88 -11.65
C GLY A 217 -13.34 6.29 -12.98
N LYS A 218 -13.56 7.13 -14.00
CA LYS A 218 -14.03 6.68 -15.32
C LYS A 218 -12.95 5.97 -16.13
N TYR A 219 -11.71 6.45 -16.09
CA TYR A 219 -10.65 5.99 -17.00
C TYR A 219 -9.49 5.31 -16.29
N TRP A 220 -8.85 5.97 -15.34
CA TRP A 220 -7.60 5.45 -14.76
C TRP A 220 -7.83 4.24 -13.86
N LEU A 221 -8.94 4.21 -13.13
CA LEU A 221 -9.29 3.10 -12.25
C LEU A 221 -9.52 1.79 -13.04
N PRO A 222 -10.46 1.71 -14.01
CA PRO A 222 -10.64 0.49 -14.80
C PRO A 222 -9.41 0.17 -15.68
N PHE A 223 -8.70 1.20 -16.16
CA PHE A 223 -7.48 0.98 -16.93
C PHE A 223 -6.37 0.33 -16.10
N GLY A 224 -6.24 0.68 -14.82
CA GLY A 224 -5.25 0.07 -13.91
C GLY A 224 -5.49 -1.43 -13.71
N GLU A 225 -6.74 -1.86 -13.59
CA GLU A 225 -7.11 -3.28 -13.51
C GLU A 225 -6.79 -4.01 -14.83
N LEU A 226 -7.20 -3.43 -15.96
CA LEU A 226 -6.90 -3.97 -17.30
C LEU A 226 -5.41 -4.10 -17.56
N LEU A 227 -4.61 -3.09 -17.20
CA LEU A 227 -3.15 -3.13 -17.36
C LEU A 227 -2.55 -4.29 -16.59
N THR A 228 -3.00 -4.51 -15.35
CA THR A 228 -2.53 -5.61 -14.53
C THR A 228 -2.87 -6.97 -15.16
N ASP A 229 -4.05 -7.11 -15.77
CA ASP A 229 -4.40 -8.32 -16.53
C ASP A 229 -3.52 -8.52 -17.77
N MET A 230 -3.26 -7.44 -18.53
CA MET A 230 -2.39 -7.48 -19.69
C MET A 230 -0.95 -7.87 -19.32
N GLU A 231 -0.42 -7.31 -18.23
CA GLU A 231 0.90 -7.66 -17.68
C GLU A 231 0.99 -9.15 -17.33
N ARG A 232 -0.07 -9.70 -16.73
CA ARG A 232 -0.17 -11.12 -16.36
C ARG A 232 -0.15 -12.04 -17.57
N VAL A 233 -0.87 -11.67 -18.63
CA VAL A 233 -0.94 -12.45 -19.88
C VAL A 233 0.40 -12.40 -20.62
N GLY A 234 1.04 -11.23 -20.66
CA GLY A 234 2.30 -11.02 -21.35
C GLY A 234 2.18 -11.11 -22.89
N ILE A 235 3.33 -11.25 -23.55
CA ILE A 235 3.42 -11.31 -25.02
C ILE A 235 4.20 -12.56 -25.42
N ALA A 236 3.62 -13.37 -26.31
CA ALA A 236 4.30 -14.54 -26.85
C ALA A 236 5.47 -14.13 -27.77
N VAL A 237 6.61 -14.78 -27.60
CA VAL A 237 7.82 -14.54 -28.40
C VAL A 237 8.41 -15.84 -28.93
N ASP A 238 8.98 -15.79 -30.13
CA ASP A 238 9.71 -16.91 -30.72
C ASP A 238 11.10 -17.03 -30.06
N ARG A 239 11.21 -17.95 -29.10
CA ARG A 239 12.41 -18.16 -28.30
C ARG A 239 13.59 -18.69 -29.13
N ASP A 240 13.33 -19.50 -30.14
CA ASP A 240 14.39 -20.08 -30.96
C ASP A 240 14.95 -19.04 -31.94
N TYR A 241 14.07 -18.22 -32.52
CA TYR A 241 14.51 -17.07 -33.31
C TYR A 241 15.33 -16.08 -32.48
N LEU A 242 14.88 -15.73 -31.26
CA LEU A 242 15.63 -14.85 -30.36
C LEU A 242 17.00 -15.44 -29.97
N ARG A 243 17.09 -16.75 -29.73
CA ARG A 243 18.37 -17.43 -29.50
C ARG A 243 19.32 -17.31 -30.70
N SER A 244 18.80 -17.40 -31.93
CA SER A 244 19.60 -17.21 -33.14
C SER A 244 20.17 -15.78 -33.29
N LEU A 245 19.44 -14.78 -32.81
CA LEU A 245 19.87 -13.37 -32.83
C LEU A 245 20.93 -13.11 -31.76
N GLN A 246 20.76 -13.64 -30.55
CA GLN A 246 21.74 -13.52 -29.48
C GLN A 246 23.12 -14.03 -29.90
N LEU A 247 23.19 -15.22 -30.51
CA LEU A 247 24.44 -15.79 -31.00
C LEU A 247 25.13 -14.96 -32.09
N ARG A 248 24.35 -14.23 -32.90
CA ARG A 248 24.88 -13.30 -33.90
C ARG A 248 25.41 -12.02 -33.26
N ALA A 249 24.73 -11.49 -32.25
CA ALA A 249 25.14 -10.28 -31.55
C ALA A 249 26.39 -10.46 -30.66
N MET A 250 26.70 -11.70 -30.27
CA MET A 250 27.89 -12.04 -29.48
C MET A 250 29.17 -12.28 -30.30
N LYS A 251 29.09 -12.23 -31.64
CA LYS A 251 30.24 -12.31 -32.54
C LYS A 251 30.75 -10.92 -32.91
#